data_AF-A0A5C8WPH6-F1
#
_entry.id   AF-A0A5C8WPH6-F1
#
_cell.length_a   1.000
_cell.length_b   1.000
_cell.length_c   1.000
_cell.angle_alpha   90.00
_cell.angle_beta   90.00
_cell.angle_gamma   90.00
#
_symmetry.space_group_name_H-M   'P 1'
#
loop_
_entity.id
_entity.type
_entity.pdbx_description
1 polymer ?
#
loop_
_entity_poly.entity_id
_entity_poly.type
_entity_poly.pdbx_seq_one_letter_code
_entity_poly.pdbx_strand_id
1 'polypeptide(L)'
;MLDQLPLSDRVAAVLTAATTSGAVSALISEAAAEAGRLKVALDAAEATSLDPLVPGAEAASAADRFVRLDLDIRRQQAALQALDRRLVEVTRAEEAAVERVRLAAAKKLQDAAVTALREDYPRLAGELAALMRQVAAADEAIGSKGAVEHLARGVPPNGATTWGVVSALSAALFLPAFDAQEAAYLRPIWNGRAQG
;
A
#
# COMPACT_ATOMS: atom_id res chain seq x y z
N MET A 1 17.30 10.08 -24.54
CA MET A 1 18.65 10.40 -25.07
C MET A 1 19.77 9.58 -24.43
N LEU A 2 19.53 8.77 -23.38
CA LEU A 2 20.60 7.95 -22.79
C LEU A 2 21.02 6.75 -23.67
N ASP A 3 20.15 6.25 -24.53
CA ASP A 3 20.42 5.03 -25.33
C ASP A 3 21.53 5.17 -26.39
N GLN A 4 21.97 6.39 -26.69
CA GLN A 4 23.06 6.63 -27.65
C GLN A 4 24.43 6.77 -26.97
N LEU A 5 24.48 6.78 -25.64
CA LEU A 5 25.74 6.89 -24.91
C LEU A 5 26.44 5.53 -24.79
N PRO A 6 27.78 5.51 -24.68
CA PRO A 6 28.52 4.32 -24.28
C PRO A 6 27.95 3.71 -22.99
N LEU A 7 28.03 2.38 -22.87
CA LEU A 7 27.48 1.66 -21.72
C LEU A 7 28.05 2.17 -20.39
N SER A 8 29.34 2.47 -20.33
CA SER A 8 30.01 3.07 -19.16
C SER A 8 29.36 4.37 -18.71
N ASP A 9 28.99 5.22 -19.65
CA ASP A 9 28.44 6.55 -19.38
C ASP A 9 26.98 6.44 -18.95
N ARG A 10 26.25 5.47 -19.52
CA ARG A 10 24.89 5.12 -19.06
C ARG A 10 24.91 4.57 -17.63
N VAL A 11 25.87 3.70 -17.30
CA VAL A 11 26.07 3.19 -15.93
C VAL A 11 26.36 4.35 -14.97
N ALA A 12 27.31 5.22 -15.31
CA ALA A 12 27.63 6.38 -14.48
C ALA A 12 26.42 7.31 -14.28
N ALA A 13 25.64 7.56 -15.35
CA ALA A 13 24.43 8.37 -15.27
C ALA A 13 23.38 7.75 -14.34
N VAL A 14 23.12 6.44 -14.45
CA VAL A 14 22.12 5.74 -13.62
C VAL A 14 22.55 5.66 -12.15
N LEU A 15 23.85 5.58 -11.87
CA LEU A 15 24.38 5.58 -10.50
C LEU A 15 24.30 6.95 -9.82
N THR A 16 24.26 8.04 -10.57
CA THR A 16 24.31 9.41 -10.03
C THR A 16 22.98 10.17 -10.12
N ALA A 17 22.12 9.83 -11.07
CA ALA A 17 20.85 10.52 -11.29
C ALA A 17 19.67 9.82 -10.59
N ALA A 18 18.55 10.55 -10.51
CA ALA A 18 17.26 9.97 -10.20
C ALA A 18 16.83 9.05 -11.35
N THR A 19 16.43 7.83 -11.02
CA THR A 19 16.11 6.77 -11.98
C THR A 19 15.05 5.83 -11.38
N THR A 20 14.53 4.91 -12.19
CA THR A 20 13.56 3.90 -11.75
C THR A 20 14.21 2.52 -11.61
N SER A 21 13.61 1.65 -10.80
CA SER A 21 14.07 0.26 -10.61
C SER A 21 14.12 -0.49 -11.94
N GLY A 22 13.13 -0.27 -12.81
CA GLY A 22 13.10 -0.84 -14.17
C GLY A 22 14.26 -0.40 -15.05
N ALA A 23 14.64 0.88 -15.02
CA ALA A 23 15.77 1.39 -15.78
C ALA A 23 17.11 0.81 -15.28
N VAL A 24 17.28 0.66 -13.96
CA VAL A 24 18.47 0.02 -13.37
C VAL A 24 18.54 -1.46 -13.76
N SER A 25 17.42 -2.19 -13.69
CA SER A 25 17.35 -3.61 -14.05
C SER A 25 17.66 -3.89 -15.52
N ALA A 26 17.18 -3.03 -16.43
CA ALA A 26 17.53 -3.10 -17.84
C ALA A 26 19.04 -2.95 -18.04
N LEU A 27 19.65 -1.99 -17.36
CA LEU A 27 21.09 -1.75 -17.47
C LEU A 27 21.94 -2.88 -16.86
N ILE A 28 21.47 -3.52 -15.79
CA ILE A 28 22.11 -4.73 -15.24
C ILE A 28 22.14 -5.84 -16.30
N SER A 29 21.01 -6.08 -16.99
CA SER A 29 20.92 -7.08 -18.04
C SER A 29 21.90 -6.79 -19.19
N GLU A 30 21.97 -5.54 -19.64
CA GLU A 30 22.92 -5.12 -20.67
C GLU A 30 24.38 -5.25 -20.21
N ALA A 31 24.65 -4.86 -18.96
CA ALA A 31 25.98 -4.93 -18.38
C ALA A 31 26.47 -6.37 -18.21
N ALA A 32 25.58 -7.30 -17.85
CA ALA A 32 25.87 -8.72 -17.76
C ALA A 32 26.12 -9.34 -19.14
N ALA A 33 25.34 -8.95 -20.15
CA ALA A 33 25.56 -9.38 -21.53
C ALA A 33 26.94 -8.92 -22.04
N GLU A 34 27.34 -7.68 -21.77
CA GLU A 34 28.66 -7.17 -22.14
C GLU A 34 29.79 -7.91 -21.41
N ALA A 35 29.65 -8.17 -20.11
CA ALA A 35 30.62 -8.97 -19.37
C ALA A 35 30.81 -10.37 -19.98
N GLY A 36 29.72 -11.01 -20.42
CA GLY A 36 29.77 -12.28 -21.14
C GLY A 36 30.52 -12.18 -22.47
N ARG A 37 30.28 -11.12 -23.26
CA ARG A 37 31.02 -10.86 -24.51
C ARG A 37 32.51 -10.66 -24.27
N LEU A 38 32.88 -9.85 -23.27
CA LEU A 38 34.28 -9.61 -22.92
C LEU A 38 34.98 -10.89 -22.47
N LYS A 39 34.29 -11.77 -21.73
CA LYS A 39 34.86 -13.05 -21.29
C LYS A 39 35.17 -13.98 -22.48
N VAL A 40 34.27 -14.09 -23.46
CA VAL A 40 34.54 -14.86 -24.68
C VAL A 40 35.74 -14.29 -25.45
N ALA A 41 35.85 -12.96 -25.55
CA ALA A 41 36.99 -12.32 -26.19
C ALA A 41 38.31 -12.54 -25.43
N LEU A 42 38.25 -12.54 -24.09
CA LEU A 42 39.40 -12.82 -23.23
C LEU A 42 39.94 -14.24 -23.48
N ASP A 43 39.04 -15.23 -23.46
CA ASP A 43 39.39 -16.64 -23.66
C ASP A 43 40.01 -16.86 -25.06
N ALA A 44 39.49 -16.18 -26.09
CA ALA A 44 40.06 -16.21 -27.43
C ALA A 44 41.46 -15.57 -27.49
N ALA A 45 41.66 -14.42 -26.84
CA ALA A 45 42.97 -13.75 -26.78
C ALA A 45 44.00 -14.60 -26.02
N GLU A 46 43.59 -15.26 -24.93
CA GLU A 46 44.43 -16.19 -24.19
C GLU A 46 44.87 -17.36 -25.08
N ALA A 47 43.92 -18.01 -25.75
CA ALA A 47 44.20 -19.13 -26.65
C ALA A 47 45.20 -18.74 -27.76
N THR A 48 45.01 -17.58 -28.42
CA THR A 48 45.94 -17.08 -29.44
C THR A 48 47.32 -16.76 -28.88
N SER A 49 47.40 -16.23 -27.65
CA SER A 49 48.68 -15.87 -27.03
C SER A 49 49.55 -17.07 -26.65
N LEU A 50 48.91 -18.23 -26.42
CA LEU A 50 49.56 -19.47 -25.99
C LEU A 50 49.78 -20.48 -27.14
N ASP A 51 49.27 -20.18 -28.34
CA ASP A 51 49.38 -21.07 -29.50
C ASP A 51 50.81 -21.02 -30.09
N PRO A 52 51.57 -22.14 -30.07
CA PRO A 52 52.94 -22.17 -30.59
C PRO A 52 53.01 -22.03 -32.13
N LEU A 53 51.89 -22.15 -32.84
CA LEU A 53 51.81 -21.99 -34.29
C LEU A 53 51.57 -20.52 -34.70
N VAL A 54 51.18 -19.66 -33.76
CA VAL A 54 50.93 -18.24 -34.01
C VAL A 54 52.27 -17.48 -34.07
N PRO A 55 52.48 -16.59 -35.06
CA PRO A 55 53.70 -15.78 -35.13
C PRO A 55 53.91 -14.95 -33.85
N GLY A 56 55.15 -14.84 -33.38
CA GLY A 56 55.46 -14.22 -32.09
C GLY A 56 54.96 -12.77 -31.91
N ALA A 57 54.89 -11.97 -32.98
CA ALA A 57 54.33 -10.63 -32.92
C ALA A 57 52.81 -10.63 -32.69
N GLU A 58 52.09 -11.59 -33.27
CA GLU A 58 50.66 -11.76 -33.09
C GLU A 58 50.34 -12.32 -31.70
N ALA A 59 51.11 -13.30 -31.23
CA ALA A 59 51.01 -13.82 -29.87
C ALA A 59 51.25 -12.73 -28.80
N ALA A 60 52.25 -11.87 -29.01
CA ALA A 60 52.50 -10.72 -28.14
C ALA A 60 51.33 -9.71 -28.14
N SER A 61 50.77 -9.39 -29.32
CA SER A 61 49.59 -8.52 -29.40
C SER A 61 48.36 -9.14 -28.74
N ALA A 62 48.20 -10.46 -28.80
CA ALA A 62 47.11 -11.17 -28.12
C ALA A 62 47.27 -11.13 -26.60
N ALA A 63 48.51 -11.27 -26.08
CA ALA A 63 48.81 -11.12 -24.65
C ALA A 63 48.47 -9.70 -24.13
N ASP A 64 48.83 -8.65 -24.88
CA ASP A 64 48.44 -7.27 -24.52
C ASP A 64 46.92 -7.09 -24.49
N ARG A 65 46.21 -7.69 -25.46
CA ARG A 65 44.75 -7.67 -25.52
C ARG A 65 44.13 -8.41 -24.32
N PHE A 66 44.68 -9.56 -23.94
CA PHE A 66 44.25 -10.33 -22.78
C PHE A 66 44.27 -9.48 -21.50
N VAL A 67 45.39 -8.79 -21.23
CA VAL A 67 45.51 -7.93 -20.03
C VAL A 67 44.47 -6.79 -20.03
N ARG A 68 44.23 -6.17 -21.19
CA ARG A 68 43.21 -5.11 -21.32
C ARG A 68 41.80 -5.64 -21.07
N LEU A 69 41.46 -6.78 -21.69
CA LEU A 69 40.15 -7.41 -21.52
C LEU A 69 39.90 -7.86 -20.08
N ASP A 70 40.92 -8.37 -19.37
CA ASP A 70 40.80 -8.73 -17.96
C ASP A 70 40.46 -7.50 -17.10
N LEU A 71 41.12 -6.36 -17.36
CA LEU A 71 40.80 -5.11 -16.67
C LEU A 71 39.37 -4.64 -16.97
N ASP A 72 38.94 -4.73 -18.23
CA ASP A 72 37.59 -4.34 -18.63
C ASP A 72 36.51 -5.23 -18.00
N ILE A 73 36.75 -6.54 -17.89
CA ILE A 73 35.87 -7.47 -17.17
C ILE A 73 35.78 -7.08 -15.69
N ARG A 74 36.89 -6.80 -15.02
CA ARG A 74 36.88 -6.39 -13.60
C ARG A 74 36.11 -5.08 -13.39
N ARG A 75 36.29 -4.11 -14.30
CA ARG A 75 35.52 -2.86 -14.29
C ARG A 75 34.03 -3.12 -14.46
N GLN A 76 33.67 -3.99 -15.40
CA GLN A 76 32.28 -4.35 -15.67
C GLN A 76 31.63 -5.10 -14.49
N GLN A 77 32.38 -5.98 -13.82
CA GLN A 77 31.92 -6.65 -12.60
C GLN A 77 31.72 -5.65 -11.44
N ALA A 78 32.62 -4.67 -11.29
CA ALA A 78 32.45 -3.61 -10.30
C ALA A 78 31.21 -2.75 -10.60
N ALA A 79 30.95 -2.45 -11.88
CA ALA A 79 29.74 -1.77 -12.32
C ALA A 79 28.47 -2.56 -11.97
N LEU A 80 28.43 -3.86 -12.25
CA LEU A 80 27.31 -4.74 -11.89
C LEU A 80 27.02 -4.72 -10.38
N GLN A 81 28.04 -4.85 -9.54
CA GLN A 81 27.88 -4.78 -8.09
C GLN A 81 27.33 -3.43 -7.62
N ALA A 82 27.74 -2.33 -8.25
CA ALA A 82 27.23 -1.00 -7.94
C ALA A 82 25.75 -0.86 -8.36
N LEU A 83 25.39 -1.38 -9.54
CA LEU A 83 24.02 -1.38 -10.03
C LEU A 83 23.09 -2.23 -9.17
N ASP A 84 23.53 -3.38 -8.68
CA ASP A 84 22.73 -4.23 -7.77
C ASP A 84 22.39 -3.49 -6.47
N ARG A 85 23.37 -2.80 -5.87
CA ARG A 85 23.12 -1.96 -4.69
C ARG A 85 22.14 -0.84 -5.02
N ARG A 86 22.33 -0.18 -6.16
CA ARG A 86 21.45 0.90 -6.62
C ARG A 86 20.02 0.41 -6.85
N LEU A 87 19.84 -0.80 -7.39
CA LEU A 87 18.52 -1.39 -7.60
C LEU A 87 17.80 -1.56 -6.26
N VAL A 88 18.47 -2.11 -5.24
CA VAL A 88 17.89 -2.27 -3.91
C VAL A 88 17.45 -0.92 -3.31
N GLU A 89 18.28 0.11 -3.45
CA GLU A 89 17.95 1.47 -2.97
C GLU A 89 16.72 2.05 -3.67
N VAL A 90 16.70 2.00 -5.00
CA VAL A 90 15.62 2.59 -5.80
C VAL A 90 14.32 1.83 -5.58
N THR A 91 14.33 0.50 -5.53
CA THR A 91 13.15 -0.32 -5.25
C THR A 91 12.54 0.04 -3.89
N ARG A 92 13.36 0.16 -2.83
CA ARG A 92 12.87 0.57 -1.51
C ARG A 92 12.28 1.99 -1.52
N ALA A 93 12.87 2.90 -2.28
CA ALA A 93 12.36 4.26 -2.41
C ALA A 93 11.01 4.30 -3.13
N GLU A 94 10.85 3.52 -4.20
CA GLU A 94 9.58 3.38 -4.94
C GLU A 94 8.48 2.75 -4.07
N GLU A 95 8.78 1.67 -3.37
CA GLU A 95 7.84 1.03 -2.43
C GLU A 95 7.38 2.00 -1.32
N ALA A 96 8.33 2.74 -0.73
CA ALA A 96 8.01 3.74 0.28
C ALA A 96 7.13 4.88 -0.28
N ALA A 97 7.31 5.26 -1.54
CA ALA A 97 6.47 6.26 -2.18
C ALA A 97 5.03 5.76 -2.36
N VAL A 98 4.85 4.51 -2.80
CA VAL A 98 3.53 3.87 -2.91
C VAL A 98 2.84 3.80 -1.55
N GLU A 99 3.55 3.38 -0.51
CA GLU A 99 2.98 3.25 0.83
C GLU A 99 2.56 4.61 1.40
N ARG A 100 3.32 5.68 1.15
CA ARG A 100 2.94 7.04 1.56
C ARG A 100 1.61 7.48 0.92
N VAL A 101 1.40 7.18 -0.37
CA VAL A 101 0.14 7.49 -1.06
C VAL A 101 -1.02 6.72 -0.44
N ARG A 102 -0.82 5.43 -0.14
CA ARG A 102 -1.82 4.58 0.51
C ARG A 102 -2.19 5.10 1.89
N LEU A 103 -1.19 5.44 2.71
CA LEU A 103 -1.39 5.99 4.05
C LEU A 103 -2.11 7.34 4.02
N ALA A 104 -1.77 8.21 3.07
CA ALA A 104 -2.46 9.49 2.91
C ALA A 104 -3.96 9.30 2.57
N ALA A 105 -4.29 8.35 1.69
CA ALA A 105 -5.67 8.02 1.36
C ALA A 105 -6.42 7.43 2.57
N ALA A 106 -5.79 6.50 3.30
CA ALA A 106 -6.35 5.92 4.52
C ALA A 106 -6.59 6.98 5.60
N LYS A 107 -5.66 7.93 5.76
CA LYS A 107 -5.79 9.04 6.72
C LYS A 107 -6.97 9.94 6.37
N LYS A 108 -7.18 10.25 5.09
CA LYS A 108 -8.35 11.02 4.63
C LYS A 108 -9.68 10.32 4.97
N LEU A 109 -9.76 9.00 4.79
CA LEU A 109 -10.94 8.22 5.17
C LEU A 109 -11.15 8.21 6.69
N GLN A 110 -10.07 8.06 7.45
CA GLN A 110 -10.11 8.14 8.92
C GLN A 110 -10.63 9.51 9.38
N ASP A 111 -10.09 10.61 8.82
CA ASP A 111 -10.48 11.96 9.22
C ASP A 111 -11.94 12.27 8.85
N ALA A 112 -12.42 11.79 7.70
CA ALA A 112 -13.82 11.87 7.31
C ALA A 112 -14.73 11.09 8.28
N ALA A 113 -14.35 9.86 8.63
CA ALA A 113 -15.08 9.05 9.61
C ALA A 113 -15.10 9.69 11.01
N VAL A 114 -13.97 10.25 11.45
CA VAL A 114 -13.89 10.99 12.72
C VAL A 114 -14.82 12.21 12.70
N THR A 115 -14.88 12.93 11.57
CA THR A 115 -15.79 14.08 11.40
C THR A 115 -17.24 13.64 11.51
N ALA A 116 -17.65 12.60 10.76
CA ALA A 116 -19.01 12.06 10.83
C ALA A 116 -19.37 11.58 12.25
N LEU A 117 -18.44 10.95 12.96
CA LEU A 117 -18.65 10.54 14.35
C LEU A 117 -18.75 11.71 15.33
N ARG A 118 -18.14 12.86 15.04
CA ARG A 118 -18.22 14.04 15.89
C ARG A 118 -19.46 14.88 15.61
N GLU A 119 -19.82 15.03 14.34
CA GLU A 119 -20.84 15.98 13.92
C GLU A 119 -22.20 15.31 13.69
N ASP A 120 -22.22 14.19 12.97
CA ASP A 120 -23.47 13.52 12.59
C ASP A 120 -23.96 12.55 13.65
N TYR A 121 -23.05 11.79 14.27
CA TYR A 121 -23.44 10.75 15.22
C TYR A 121 -24.27 11.29 16.39
N PRO A 122 -23.91 12.39 17.08
CA PRO A 122 -24.74 12.88 18.19
C PRO A 122 -26.14 13.28 17.73
N ARG A 123 -26.25 13.93 16.58
CA ARG A 123 -27.54 14.32 15.98
C ARG A 123 -28.38 13.10 15.61
N LEU A 124 -27.82 12.16 14.85
CA LEU A 124 -28.51 10.94 14.42
C LEU A 124 -28.90 10.05 15.60
N ALA A 125 -28.03 9.93 16.61
CA ALA A 125 -28.33 9.22 17.85
C ALA A 125 -29.49 9.88 18.60
N GLY A 126 -29.51 11.22 18.67
CA GLY A 126 -30.59 11.98 19.27
C GLY A 126 -31.93 11.83 18.52
N GLU A 127 -31.91 11.93 17.19
CA GLU A 127 -33.07 11.74 16.31
C GLU A 127 -33.65 10.33 16.47
N LEU A 128 -32.80 9.30 16.44
CA LEU A 128 -33.21 7.91 16.63
C LEU A 128 -33.80 7.69 18.03
N ALA A 129 -33.17 8.23 19.07
CA ALA A 129 -33.68 8.15 20.44
C ALA A 129 -35.04 8.85 20.59
N ALA A 130 -35.23 10.00 19.94
CA ALA A 130 -36.51 10.72 19.94
C ALA A 130 -37.62 9.91 19.27
N LEU A 131 -37.35 9.34 18.08
CA LEU A 131 -38.29 8.51 17.35
C LEU A 131 -38.72 7.29 18.19
N MET A 132 -37.78 6.64 18.87
CA MET A 132 -38.06 5.45 19.66
C MET A 132 -38.88 5.77 20.92
N ARG A 133 -38.64 6.93 21.55
CA ARG A 133 -39.51 7.41 22.65
C ARG A 133 -40.94 7.69 22.16
N GLN A 134 -41.09 8.29 20.98
CA GLN A 134 -42.41 8.55 20.40
C GLN A 134 -43.18 7.25 20.12
N VAL A 135 -42.51 6.24 19.54
CA VAL A 135 -43.10 4.92 19.29
C VAL A 135 -43.50 4.26 20.62
N ALA A 136 -42.61 4.25 21.61
CA ALA A 136 -42.89 3.64 22.92
C ALA A 136 -44.09 4.31 23.62
N ALA A 137 -44.18 5.64 23.61
CA ALA A 137 -45.29 6.37 24.20
C ALA A 137 -46.62 6.10 23.48
N ALA A 138 -46.60 5.96 22.16
CA ALA A 138 -47.79 5.63 21.38
C ALA A 138 -48.25 4.18 21.61
N ASP A 139 -47.33 3.21 21.65
CA ASP A 139 -47.64 1.82 22.01
C ASP A 139 -48.22 1.72 23.43
N GLU A 140 -47.69 2.49 24.39
CA GLU A 140 -48.20 2.58 25.76
C GLU A 140 -49.62 3.16 25.80
N ALA A 141 -49.88 4.24 25.06
CA ALA A 141 -51.21 4.85 24.97
C ALA A 141 -52.26 3.92 24.33
N ILE A 142 -51.84 3.05 23.39
CA ILE A 142 -52.70 2.03 22.78
C ILE A 142 -52.90 0.82 23.71
N GLY A 143 -52.01 0.61 24.68
CA GLY A 143 -52.00 -0.57 25.55
C GLY A 143 -51.49 -1.83 24.84
N SER A 144 -50.76 -1.69 23.73
CA SER A 144 -50.25 -2.82 22.94
C SER A 144 -48.84 -2.53 22.41
N LYS A 145 -47.87 -3.35 22.83
CA LYS A 145 -46.47 -3.23 22.38
C LYS A 145 -46.35 -3.64 20.91
N GLY A 146 -45.71 -2.80 20.10
CA GLY A 146 -45.48 -3.03 18.68
C GLY A 146 -46.64 -2.64 17.76
N ALA A 147 -47.73 -2.06 18.30
CA ALA A 147 -48.90 -1.69 17.52
C ALA A 147 -48.57 -0.64 16.45
N VAL A 148 -47.75 0.37 16.79
CA VAL A 148 -47.32 1.40 15.84
C VAL A 148 -46.49 0.81 14.71
N GLU A 149 -45.63 -0.15 15.03
CA GLU A 149 -44.78 -0.80 14.03
C GLU A 149 -45.57 -1.77 13.13
N HIS A 150 -46.52 -2.52 13.67
CA HIS A 150 -47.42 -3.36 12.88
C HIS A 150 -48.17 -2.52 11.84
N LEU A 151 -48.68 -1.36 12.26
CA LEU A 151 -49.32 -0.41 11.36
C LEU A 151 -48.35 0.12 10.29
N ALA A 152 -47.15 0.54 10.69
CA ALA A 152 -46.13 1.04 9.76
C ALA A 152 -45.68 -0.01 8.73
N ARG A 153 -45.69 -1.29 9.11
CA ARG A 153 -45.35 -2.43 8.23
C ARG A 153 -46.52 -2.94 7.40
N GLY A 154 -47.74 -2.45 7.63
CA GLY A 154 -48.96 -2.98 7.00
C GLY A 154 -49.31 -4.41 7.44
N VAL A 155 -48.84 -4.83 8.62
CA VAL A 155 -49.09 -6.16 9.18
C VAL A 155 -50.33 -6.08 10.08
N PRO A 156 -51.31 -7.00 9.96
CA PRO A 156 -52.47 -6.99 10.84
C PRO A 156 -52.06 -7.24 12.31
N PRO A 157 -52.85 -6.79 13.30
CA PRO A 157 -52.47 -6.87 14.72
C PRO A 157 -52.18 -8.28 15.27
N ASN A 158 -52.61 -9.32 14.55
CA ASN A 158 -52.40 -10.74 14.84
C ASN A 158 -51.33 -11.39 13.93
N GLY A 159 -50.71 -10.63 13.03
CA GLY A 159 -49.62 -11.09 12.19
C GLY A 159 -48.34 -11.17 13.02
N ALA A 160 -47.78 -12.38 13.15
CA ALA A 160 -46.54 -12.59 13.87
C ALA A 160 -45.37 -11.88 13.18
N THR A 161 -44.89 -10.77 13.74
CA THR A 161 -43.52 -10.32 13.52
C THR A 161 -42.64 -11.20 14.40
N THR A 162 -42.12 -12.28 13.83
CA THR A 162 -41.46 -13.37 14.56
C THR A 162 -40.20 -12.93 15.31
N TRP A 163 -39.61 -11.77 14.99
CA TRP A 163 -38.38 -11.27 15.61
C TRP A 163 -38.29 -9.73 15.60
N GLY A 164 -37.95 -9.14 16.77
CA GLY A 164 -37.44 -7.78 16.93
C GLY A 164 -38.38 -6.65 16.50
N VAL A 165 -39.23 -6.16 17.41
CA VAL A 165 -39.90 -4.86 17.22
C VAL A 165 -38.90 -3.73 17.47
N VAL A 166 -38.97 -2.64 16.70
CA VAL A 166 -38.23 -1.39 16.86
C VAL A 166 -38.39 -0.85 18.28
N SER A 167 -39.56 -1.00 18.90
CA SER A 167 -39.76 -0.63 20.30
C SER A 167 -38.95 -1.48 21.28
N ALA A 168 -38.46 -2.67 20.90
CA ALA A 168 -37.56 -3.49 21.72
C ALA A 168 -36.09 -3.09 21.55
N LEU A 169 -35.70 -2.44 20.45
CA LEU A 169 -34.35 -1.90 20.29
C LEU A 169 -34.04 -0.86 21.37
N SER A 170 -35.05 -0.20 21.96
CA SER A 170 -34.83 0.75 23.05
C SER A 170 -34.35 0.13 24.35
N ALA A 171 -34.55 -1.18 24.52
CA ALA A 171 -34.07 -1.95 25.66
C ALA A 171 -32.75 -2.69 25.36
N ALA A 172 -32.36 -2.81 24.09
CA ALA A 172 -31.24 -3.64 23.64
C ALA A 172 -30.06 -2.85 23.05
N LEU A 173 -30.29 -1.64 22.53
CA LEU A 173 -29.25 -0.84 21.89
C LEU A 173 -28.64 0.14 22.89
N PHE A 174 -27.32 0.03 23.11
CA PHE A 174 -26.55 1.01 23.85
C PHE A 174 -25.80 1.90 22.86
N LEU A 175 -26.25 3.15 22.70
CA LEU A 175 -25.47 4.15 21.95
C LEU A 175 -24.48 4.81 22.91
N PRO A 176 -23.16 4.58 22.76
CA PRO A 176 -22.16 5.20 23.61
C PRO A 176 -22.22 6.71 23.47
N ALA A 177 -22.09 7.40 24.59
CA ALA A 177 -21.83 8.82 24.54
C ALA A 177 -20.45 9.05 23.90
N PHE A 178 -20.42 9.92 22.90
CA PHE A 178 -19.20 10.21 22.13
C PHE A 178 -18.38 11.36 22.74
N ASP A 179 -18.96 12.10 23.69
CA ASP A 179 -18.23 13.05 24.51
C ASP A 179 -17.32 12.33 25.51
N ALA A 180 -16.10 12.84 25.68
CA ALA A 180 -15.09 12.23 26.54
C ALA A 180 -15.50 12.26 28.02
N GLN A 181 -16.24 13.27 28.47
CA GLN A 181 -16.74 13.31 29.84
C GLN A 181 -17.89 12.32 30.02
N GLU A 182 -18.88 12.31 29.12
CA GLU A 182 -20.00 11.37 29.19
C GLU A 182 -19.57 9.90 29.08
N ALA A 183 -18.57 9.60 28.23
CA ALA A 183 -17.94 8.28 28.14
C ALA A 183 -17.24 7.89 29.46
N ALA A 184 -16.53 8.84 30.10
CA ALA A 184 -15.90 8.62 31.41
C ALA A 184 -16.93 8.35 32.53
N TYR A 185 -18.14 8.89 32.41
CA TYR A 185 -19.23 8.65 33.35
C TYR A 185 -20.09 7.41 33.01
N LEU A 186 -19.75 6.65 31.97
CA LEU A 186 -20.53 5.50 31.47
C LEU A 186 -22.03 5.82 31.32
N ARG A 187 -22.37 7.08 31.02
CA ARG A 187 -23.76 7.47 30.85
C ARG A 187 -24.16 7.14 29.42
N PRO A 188 -25.00 6.12 29.17
CA PRO A 188 -25.61 6.00 27.86
C PRO A 188 -26.37 7.29 27.54
N ILE A 189 -26.39 7.66 26.25
CA ILE A 189 -27.36 8.65 25.72
C ILE A 189 -28.80 8.22 26.08
N TRP A 190 -28.98 6.91 26.30
CA TRP A 190 -30.17 6.24 26.77
C TRP A 190 -30.25 6.22 28.29
N ASN A 191 -30.63 7.33 28.92
CA ASN A 191 -31.23 7.22 30.24
C ASN A 191 -32.70 6.85 30.06
N GLY A 192 -32.97 5.54 29.97
CA GLY A 192 -34.32 4.96 29.99
C GLY A 192 -35.03 5.11 31.35
N ARG A 193 -34.42 5.78 32.33
CA ARG A 193 -35.13 6.28 33.50
C ARG A 193 -35.37 7.76 33.29
N ALA A 194 -36.62 8.10 33.00
CA ALA A 194 -37.14 9.42 33.34
C ALA A 194 -36.69 9.74 34.76
N GLN A 195 -35.93 10.82 34.94
CA GLN A 195 -35.82 11.43 36.25
C GLN A 195 -37.16 12.14 36.48
N GLY A 196 -38.10 11.39 37.05
CA GLY A 196 -39.37 11.85 37.61
C GLY A 196 -39.55 11.14 38.94
#